data_AF-A0A434EHS5-F1
#
_entry.id   AF-A0A434EHS5-F1
#
_cell.length_a   1.000
_cell.length_b   1.000
_cell.length_c   1.000
_cell.angle_alpha   90.00
_cell.angle_beta   90.00
_cell.angle_gamma   90.00
#
_symmetry.space_group_name_H-M   'P 1'
#
loop_
_entity.id
_entity.type
_entity.pdbx_description
1 polymer ?
#
loop_
_entity_poly.entity_id
_entity_poly.type
_entity_poly.pdbx_seq_one_letter_code
_entity_poly.pdbx_strand_id
1 'polypeptide(L)'
;RTNGVKPGNITLGEFGMIRQEYGNSYVMPARYRAAYVRDMIARAEAHGFSWSVWSYGGAFGIVDAFNGDKAEPDVMDAIKSLH
;
A
#
# COMPACT_ATOMS: atom_id res chain seq x y z
N ARG A 1 12.29 19.00 -14.21
CA ARG A 1 11.86 18.81 -15.61
C ARG A 1 10.41 18.35 -15.58
N THR A 2 9.50 19.05 -16.23
CA THR A 2 8.07 18.66 -16.28
C THR A 2 7.65 18.67 -17.74
N ASN A 3 7.15 17.53 -18.23
CA ASN A 3 6.63 17.35 -19.58
C ASN A 3 5.28 18.09 -19.79
N GLY A 4 5.08 19.27 -19.18
CA GLY A 4 3.83 20.02 -19.18
C GLY A 4 2.69 19.46 -18.31
N VAL A 5 2.87 18.31 -17.66
CA VAL A 5 1.84 17.69 -16.81
C VAL A 5 1.85 18.33 -15.42
N LYS A 6 0.68 18.81 -14.97
CA LYS A 6 0.50 19.33 -13.61
C LYS A 6 0.59 18.16 -12.60
N PRO A 7 1.27 18.31 -11.45
CA PRO A 7 1.40 17.22 -10.49
C PRO A 7 0.06 16.62 -10.02
N GLY A 8 -0.96 17.45 -9.79
CA GLY A 8 -2.30 16.98 -9.43
C GLY A 8 -3.01 16.15 -10.51
N ASN A 9 -2.47 16.09 -11.74
CA ASN A 9 -2.94 15.20 -12.81
C ASN A 9 -2.17 13.88 -12.85
N ILE A 10 -1.26 13.65 -11.91
CA ILE A 10 -0.47 12.42 -11.78
C ILE A 10 -1.00 11.64 -10.58
N THR A 11 -1.19 10.34 -10.79
CA THR A 11 -1.63 9.40 -9.77
C THR A 11 -0.60 8.28 -9.65
N LEU A 12 -0.15 7.98 -8.43
CA LEU A 12 0.48 6.70 -8.11
C LEU A 12 -0.64 5.66 -7.96
N GLY A 13 -1.08 5.12 -9.09
CA GLY A 13 -2.32 4.33 -9.20
C GLY A 13 -2.28 3.00 -8.47
N GLU A 14 -1.12 2.36 -8.37
CA GLU A 14 -1.00 1.10 -7.66
C GLU A 14 0.36 1.01 -6.98
N PHE A 15 0.32 0.76 -5.68
CA PHE A 15 1.48 0.38 -4.89
C PHE A 15 1.03 -0.48 -3.72
N GLY A 16 1.96 -1.28 -3.18
CA GLY A 16 1.71 -2.16 -2.05
C GLY A 16 2.90 -3.08 -1.82
N MET A 17 2.85 -3.85 -0.74
CA MET A 17 3.85 -4.87 -0.46
C MET A 17 3.16 -6.21 -0.22
N ILE A 18 3.70 -7.25 -0.87
CA ILE A 18 3.26 -8.64 -0.70
C ILE A 18 3.21 -8.98 0.79
N ARG A 19 2.05 -9.45 1.23
CA ARG A 19 1.85 -10.15 2.51
C ARG A 19 2.42 -11.55 2.43
N GLN A 20 1.99 -12.30 1.43
CA GLN A 20 2.26 -13.72 1.26
C GLN A 20 2.14 -14.06 -0.22
N GLU A 21 3.14 -14.72 -0.79
CA GLU A 21 3.07 -15.18 -2.18
C GLU A 21 2.13 -16.38 -2.29
N TYR A 22 1.42 -16.53 -3.41
CA TYR A 22 0.49 -17.66 -3.60
C TYR A 22 1.26 -18.98 -3.55
N GLY A 23 0.81 -19.93 -2.72
CA GLY A 23 1.48 -21.22 -2.53
C GLY A 23 2.74 -21.17 -1.65
N ASN A 24 3.05 -20.03 -1.02
CA ASN A 24 4.16 -19.88 -0.08
C ASN A 24 3.62 -19.66 1.35
N SER A 25 4.19 -20.36 2.35
CA SER A 25 3.78 -20.23 3.75
C SER A 25 4.40 -19.02 4.47
N TYR A 26 5.42 -18.39 3.87
CA TYR A 26 6.07 -17.23 4.47
C TYR A 26 5.19 -15.99 4.39
N VAL A 27 4.91 -15.39 5.55
CA VAL A 27 4.17 -14.12 5.68
C VAL A 27 5.15 -13.01 6.04
N MET A 28 5.18 -11.96 5.23
CA MET A 28 6.00 -10.78 5.44
C MET A 28 5.54 -10.04 6.71
N PRO A 29 6.46 -9.72 7.66
CA PRO A 29 6.09 -9.01 8.88
C PRO A 29 5.35 -7.69 8.60
N ALA A 30 4.19 -7.52 9.24
CA ALA A 30 3.28 -6.42 9.00
C ALA A 30 3.94 -5.03 9.18
N ARG A 31 4.82 -4.88 10.17
CA ARG A 31 5.58 -3.64 10.42
C ARG A 31 6.35 -3.13 9.20
N TYR A 32 6.93 -4.02 8.39
CA TYR A 32 7.70 -3.63 7.22
C TYR A 32 6.79 -3.21 6.07
N ARG A 33 5.65 -3.89 5.92
CA ARG A 33 4.60 -3.52 4.97
C ARG A 33 4.03 -2.15 5.30
N ALA A 34 3.74 -1.90 6.57
CA ALA A 34 3.23 -0.61 7.04
C ALA A 34 4.27 0.51 6.84
N ALA A 35 5.55 0.25 7.10
CA ALA A 35 6.62 1.22 6.83
C ALA A 35 6.70 1.56 5.34
N TYR A 36 6.71 0.56 4.47
CA TYR A 36 6.73 0.75 3.01
C TYR A 36 5.54 1.58 2.52
N VAL A 37 4.32 1.26 2.97
CA VAL A 37 3.10 1.98 2.57
C VAL A 37 3.15 3.43 3.01
N ARG A 38 3.56 3.72 4.25
CA ARG A 38 3.74 5.10 4.73
C ARG A 38 4.74 5.88 3.87
N ASP A 39 5.87 5.28 3.55
CA ASP A 39 6.91 5.94 2.77
C ASP A 39 6.46 6.25 1.33
N MET A 40 5.70 5.34 0.71
CA MET A 40 5.15 5.54 -0.64
C MET A 40 4.08 6.63 -0.66
N ILE A 41 3.20 6.66 0.35
CA ILE A 41 2.18 7.71 0.50
C ILE A 41 2.87 9.08 0.70
N ALA A 42 3.79 9.18 1.66
CA ALA A 42 4.51 10.41 1.94
C ALA A 42 5.25 10.94 0.71
N ARG A 43 5.84 10.05 -0.11
CA ARG A 43 6.46 10.42 -1.39
C ARG A 43 5.45 10.93 -2.41
N ALA A 44 4.31 10.24 -2.59
CA ALA A 44 3.27 10.69 -3.52
C ALA A 44 2.75 12.08 -3.13
N GLU A 45 2.47 12.28 -1.84
CA GLU A 45 1.97 13.56 -1.30
C GLU A 45 3.00 14.69 -1.41
N ALA A 46 4.29 14.42 -1.13
CA ALA A 46 5.37 15.39 -1.31
C ALA A 46 5.51 15.87 -2.77
N HIS A 47 5.08 15.05 -3.73
CA HIS A 47 5.04 15.40 -5.14
C HIS A 47 3.69 15.97 -5.60
N GLY A 48 2.69 16.07 -4.72
CA GLY A 48 1.33 16.53 -5.05
C GLY A 48 0.55 15.55 -5.91
N PHE A 49 0.90 14.26 -5.87
CA PHE A 49 0.22 13.19 -6.59
C PHE A 49 -0.92 12.62 -5.75
N SER A 50 -1.99 12.21 -6.42
CA SER A 50 -2.98 11.31 -5.81
C SER A 50 -2.42 9.87 -5.76
N TRP A 51 -3.02 9.00 -4.94
CA TRP A 51 -2.51 7.64 -4.74
C TRP A 51 -3.62 6.63 -4.47
N SER A 52 -3.38 5.36 -4.80
CA SER A 52 -4.25 4.23 -4.44
C SER A 52 -3.43 2.98 -4.14
N VAL A 53 -3.79 2.28 -3.05
CA VAL A 53 -3.07 1.09 -2.58
C VAL A 53 -3.67 -0.16 -3.20
N TRP A 54 -2.86 -0.97 -3.89
CA TRP A 54 -3.25 -2.29 -4.37
C TRP A 54 -3.18 -3.30 -3.23
N SER A 55 -4.31 -3.57 -2.56
CA SER A 55 -4.21 -4.23 -1.25
C SER A 55 -5.46 -4.86 -0.63
N TYR A 56 -6.65 -4.86 -1.23
CA TYR A 56 -7.84 -5.35 -0.51
C TYR A 56 -7.68 -6.82 -0.02
N GLY A 57 -7.31 -7.73 -0.92
CA GLY A 57 -7.20 -9.16 -0.64
C GLY A 57 -6.00 -9.86 -1.30
N GLY A 58 -5.90 -11.17 -1.11
CA GLY A 58 -4.92 -12.02 -1.80
C GLY A 58 -3.48 -11.73 -1.37
N ALA A 59 -2.53 -11.82 -2.31
CA ALA A 59 -1.11 -11.73 -2.01
C ALA A 59 -0.70 -10.38 -1.37
N PHE A 60 -1.45 -9.30 -1.63
CA PHE A 60 -1.20 -7.95 -1.09
C PHE A 60 -2.16 -7.55 0.03
N GLY A 61 -3.01 -8.47 0.49
CA GLY A 61 -4.10 -8.23 1.42
C GLY A 61 -3.76 -7.38 2.65
N ILE A 62 -4.53 -6.31 2.88
CA ILE A 62 -4.55 -5.46 4.08
C ILE A 62 -5.93 -5.49 4.76
N VAL A 63 -6.96 -6.01 4.08
CA VAL A 63 -8.27 -6.32 4.66
C VAL A 63 -8.41 -7.83 4.81
N ASP A 64 -8.30 -8.55 3.70
CA ASP A 64 -8.42 -10.01 3.66
C ASP A 64 -7.07 -10.64 3.30
N ALA A 65 -6.67 -11.69 4.03
CA ALA A 65 -5.59 -12.58 3.63
C ALA A 65 -6.13 -13.65 2.66
N PHE A 66 -5.33 -14.69 2.39
CA PHE A 66 -5.85 -15.86 1.69
C PHE A 66 -6.88 -16.61 2.55
N ASN A 67 -7.72 -17.43 1.91
CA ASN A 67 -8.65 -18.37 2.55
C ASN A 67 -9.71 -17.75 3.49
N GLY A 68 -10.00 -16.45 3.34
CA GLY A 68 -11.02 -15.76 4.13
C GLY A 68 -10.54 -15.28 5.50
N ASP A 69 -9.25 -15.45 5.81
CA ASP A 69 -8.62 -14.89 6.99
C ASP A 69 -8.50 -13.36 6.91
N LYS A 70 -8.36 -12.69 8.05
CA LYS A 70 -8.07 -11.25 8.10
C LYS A 70 -6.57 -10.98 8.05
N ALA A 71 -6.20 -9.92 7.34
CA ALA A 71 -4.83 -9.42 7.35
C ALA A 71 -4.52 -8.68 8.67
N GLU A 72 -3.25 -8.53 8.97
CA GLU A 72 -2.77 -7.76 10.12
C GLU A 72 -3.16 -6.28 9.95
N PRO A 73 -3.56 -5.58 11.04
CA PRO A 73 -4.15 -4.26 10.94
C PRO A 73 -3.12 -3.16 10.63
N ASP A 74 -1.82 -3.41 10.79
CA ASP A 74 -0.75 -2.40 10.75
C ASP A 74 -0.78 -1.49 9.52
N VAL A 75 -1.11 -2.04 8.34
CA VAL A 75 -1.19 -1.24 7.10
C VAL A 75 -2.45 -0.39 7.09
N MET A 76 -3.59 -0.95 7.47
CA MET A 76 -4.85 -0.21 7.56
C MET A 76 -4.77 0.87 8.64
N ASP A 77 -4.16 0.60 9.78
CA ASP A 77 -3.96 1.56 10.86
C ASP A 77 -3.00 2.67 10.44
N ALA A 78 -1.95 2.34 9.69
CA ALA A 78 -1.06 3.35 9.10
C ALA A 78 -1.83 4.30 8.17
N ILE A 79 -2.70 3.77 7.31
CA ILE A 79 -3.53 4.59 6.40
C ILE A 79 -4.55 5.43 7.19
N LYS A 80 -5.23 4.84 8.19
CA LYS A 80 -6.21 5.54 9.03
C LYS A 80 -5.60 6.63 9.91
N SER A 81 -4.31 6.52 10.23
CA SER A 81 -3.57 7.53 11.00
C SER A 81 -3.19 8.76 10.16
N LEU A 82 -3.42 8.72 8.85
CA LEU A 82 -3.27 9.89 7.99
C LEU A 82 -4.44 10.83 8.28
N HIS A 83 -4.07 12.07 8.61
CA HIS A 83 -4.87 13.28 8.86
C HIS A 83 -6.37 13.24 8.57
#